data_AF-A0A537CNL1-F1
#
_entry.id   AF-A0A537CNL1-F1
#
_cell.length_a   1.000
_cell.length_b   1.000
_cell.length_c   1.000
_cell.angle_alpha   90.00
_cell.angle_beta   90.00
_cell.angle_gamma   90.00
#
_symmetry.space_group_name_H-M   'P 1'
#
loop_
_entity.id
_entity.type
_entity.pdbx_description
1 polymer ?
#
loop_
_entity_poly.entity_id
_entity_poly.type
_entity_poly.pdbx_seq_one_letter_code
_entity_poly.pdbx_strand_id
1 'polypeptide(L)'
;LSGLLGKDKLPHQVLNAKQHAREAEIVAQAGRPTMITIATNMAGRGTDIVLGGSVEKQCELIEAIENLPPEEKKLRADKLRGEWQALHNQVVKAGGLHIIGTERHESRRIDNQLRGRSGRQGDPGSSRFYMSLEDPLLRIFAGDRINRIMVMLKMPEGEAIEHAMVTRSIESAQRKVEARNFDIRKQLLEYDDVANDQRKEIYAQRNEILDAKDVSALVTRLRAGVITDIFRQFVPEESVEEQWDMAGLETALKAELHLELPLRGWLEAEPELDDEGLLERITEKAIEAYQAKIPVGAEESFRQYERYVTLQVIDAHWREHLAALDHLRQGIHLRGYAQKNPKQEYKREAFELFGAMVEAVKLEVTKTLTAVEIRTREEVPQADDSQHVENIRLQHAEYEEAVVGDGNGDTAIAEAATKKKAQPIVRHTQKVGRNDPCPCGSGKKYKHCHGKLT
;
A
#
# COMPACT_ATOMS: atom_id res chain seq x y z
N LEU A 1 -20.84 14.47 24.78
CA LEU A 1 -21.00 15.93 24.66
C LEU A 1 -22.33 16.35 24.03
N SER A 2 -22.63 15.98 22.77
CA SER A 2 -23.88 16.37 22.09
C SER A 2 -25.15 16.09 22.92
N GLY A 3 -25.27 14.90 23.51
CA GLY A 3 -26.40 14.57 24.38
C GLY A 3 -26.51 15.42 25.66
N LEU A 4 -25.41 15.96 26.19
CA LEU A 4 -25.44 16.88 27.34
C LEU A 4 -25.94 18.26 26.92
N LEU A 5 -25.42 18.80 25.80
CA LEU A 5 -25.90 20.08 25.26
C LEU A 5 -27.38 20.03 24.88
N GLY A 6 -27.86 18.88 24.41
CA GLY A 6 -29.29 18.65 24.15
C GLY A 6 -30.15 18.74 25.41
N LYS A 7 -29.67 18.21 26.55
CA LYS A 7 -30.37 18.32 27.85
C LYS A 7 -30.46 19.77 28.33
N ASP A 8 -29.38 20.53 28.13
CA ASP A 8 -29.31 21.95 28.51
C ASP A 8 -29.97 22.89 27.48
N LYS A 9 -30.60 22.33 26.43
CA LYS A 9 -31.28 23.06 25.34
C LYS A 9 -30.37 24.05 24.60
N LEU A 10 -29.10 23.69 24.46
CA LEU A 10 -28.11 24.46 23.70
C LEU A 10 -28.05 23.95 22.25
N PRO A 11 -28.49 24.75 21.25
CA PRO A 11 -28.44 24.34 19.85
C PRO A 11 -27.00 24.17 19.40
N HIS A 12 -26.70 23.04 18.77
CA HIS A 12 -25.34 22.71 18.34
C HIS A 12 -25.35 21.88 17.05
N GLN A 13 -24.22 21.92 16.34
CA GLN A 13 -24.01 21.16 15.10
C GLN A 13 -22.83 20.20 15.27
N VAL A 14 -22.89 19.00 14.69
CA VAL A 14 -21.86 17.97 14.81
C VAL A 14 -21.23 17.69 13.45
N LEU A 15 -19.90 17.71 13.40
CA LEU A 15 -19.08 17.41 12.23
C LEU A 15 -18.36 16.08 12.43
N ASN A 16 -18.52 15.13 11.51
CA ASN A 16 -18.07 13.74 11.65
C ASN A 16 -17.10 13.26 10.55
N ALA A 17 -16.59 14.19 9.73
CA ALA A 17 -15.73 13.99 8.57
C ALA A 17 -16.31 13.11 7.44
N LYS A 18 -17.63 12.85 7.41
CA LYS A 18 -18.26 12.01 6.35
C LYS A 18 -18.82 12.83 5.18
N GLN A 19 -19.24 14.07 5.40
CA GLN A 19 -19.93 14.90 4.41
C GLN A 19 -19.22 16.25 4.21
N HIS A 20 -18.12 16.27 3.46
CA HIS A 20 -17.25 17.46 3.37
C HIS A 20 -17.96 18.74 2.92
N ALA A 21 -18.91 18.68 1.99
CA ALA A 21 -19.66 19.85 1.52
C ALA A 21 -20.54 20.46 2.63
N ARG A 22 -21.40 19.65 3.25
CA ARG A 22 -22.26 20.07 4.36
C ARG A 22 -21.46 20.54 5.58
N GLU A 23 -20.31 19.92 5.83
CA GLU A 23 -19.41 20.35 6.90
C GLU A 23 -18.81 21.73 6.62
N ALA A 24 -18.42 22.01 5.38
CA ALA A 24 -17.91 23.33 5.01
C ALA A 24 -18.98 24.42 5.21
N GLU A 25 -20.25 24.12 4.92
CA GLU A 25 -21.39 25.02 5.17
C GLU A 25 -21.58 25.30 6.66
N ILE A 26 -21.54 24.26 7.50
CA ILE A 26 -21.62 24.40 8.95
C ILE A 26 -20.46 25.25 9.49
N VAL A 27 -19.23 24.96 9.05
CA VAL A 27 -18.03 25.69 9.50
C VAL A 27 -18.10 27.16 9.07
N ALA A 28 -18.64 27.46 7.88
CA ALA A 28 -18.82 28.83 7.40
C ALA A 28 -19.76 29.66 8.30
N GLN A 29 -20.69 29.00 9.00
CA GLN A 29 -21.62 29.64 9.93
C GLN A 29 -21.16 29.56 11.41
N ALA A 30 -20.12 28.79 11.71
CA ALA A 30 -19.67 28.53 13.07
C ALA A 30 -19.21 29.79 13.83
N GLY A 31 -18.85 30.87 13.12
CA GLY A 31 -18.42 32.14 13.72
C GLY A 31 -19.56 33.10 14.06
N ARG A 32 -20.83 32.76 13.82
CA ARG A 32 -21.98 33.62 14.19
C ARG A 32 -22.21 33.61 15.72
N PRO A 33 -22.86 34.66 16.28
CA PRO A 33 -23.19 34.69 17.71
C PRO A 33 -23.96 33.43 18.16
N THR A 34 -23.68 32.95 19.36
CA THR A 34 -24.36 31.81 20.03
C THR A 34 -24.24 30.45 19.35
N MET A 35 -23.46 30.31 18.28
CA MET A 35 -23.28 29.04 17.58
C MET A 35 -22.32 28.11 18.32
N ILE A 36 -22.73 26.85 18.48
CA ILE A 36 -21.88 25.78 19.03
C ILE A 36 -21.67 24.72 17.95
N THR A 37 -20.40 24.44 17.64
CA THR A 37 -20.03 23.42 16.66
C THR A 37 -19.11 22.40 17.32
N ILE A 38 -19.51 21.14 17.29
CA ILE A 38 -18.72 19.99 17.77
C ILE A 38 -18.03 19.37 16.57
N ALA A 39 -16.70 19.36 16.57
CA ALA A 39 -15.91 18.70 15.54
C ALA A 39 -15.24 17.44 16.10
N THR A 40 -15.38 16.31 15.43
CA THR A 40 -14.61 15.10 15.76
C THR A 40 -13.27 15.11 15.03
N ASN A 41 -12.17 14.95 15.78
CA ASN A 41 -10.78 14.86 15.31
C ASN A 41 -10.31 15.99 14.38
N MET A 42 -10.60 15.88 13.09
CA MET A 42 -10.11 16.76 12.04
C MET A 42 -11.23 17.26 11.10
N ALA A 43 -12.49 17.07 11.47
CA ALA A 43 -13.62 17.56 10.68
C ALA A 43 -13.57 19.09 10.54
N GLY A 44 -13.95 19.60 9.36
CA GLY A 44 -13.88 21.03 9.04
C GLY A 44 -12.46 21.62 8.90
N ARG A 45 -11.42 20.80 8.69
CA ARG A 45 -10.05 21.28 8.41
C ARG A 45 -9.98 21.95 7.04
N GLY A 46 -9.25 23.07 6.94
CA GLY A 46 -9.08 23.80 5.69
C GLY A 46 -10.16 24.83 5.36
N THR A 47 -11.22 24.94 6.18
CA THR A 47 -12.19 26.04 6.08
C THR A 47 -11.99 27.02 7.23
N ASP A 48 -11.93 28.29 6.88
CA ASP A 48 -11.75 29.41 7.80
C ASP A 48 -13.07 29.76 8.50
N ILE A 49 -12.99 30.00 9.80
CA ILE A 49 -14.14 30.44 10.61
C ILE A 49 -14.06 31.96 10.70
N VAL A 50 -14.93 32.64 9.96
CA VAL A 50 -15.05 34.09 9.98
C VAL A 50 -15.97 34.50 11.12
N LEU A 51 -15.52 35.38 12.01
CA LEU A 51 -16.35 35.93 13.09
C LEU A 51 -17.51 36.73 12.49
N GLY A 52 -18.75 36.46 12.91
CA GLY A 52 -19.97 36.98 12.30
C GLY A 52 -20.54 36.11 11.16
N GLY A 53 -19.83 35.06 10.74
CA GLY A 53 -20.19 34.17 9.62
C GLY A 53 -19.59 34.61 8.28
N SER A 54 -19.34 33.66 7.37
CA SER A 54 -18.84 33.97 6.02
C SER A 54 -19.99 34.46 5.13
N VAL A 55 -19.94 35.74 4.74
CA VAL A 55 -20.95 36.34 3.85
C VAL A 55 -20.84 35.77 2.43
N GLU A 56 -19.61 35.64 1.92
CA GLU A 56 -19.32 35.14 0.57
C GLU A 56 -19.92 33.75 0.36
N LYS A 57 -19.63 32.79 1.25
CA LYS A 57 -20.17 31.44 1.16
C LYS A 57 -21.68 31.39 1.33
N GLN A 58 -22.26 32.28 2.13
CA GLN A 58 -23.71 32.37 2.26
C GLN A 58 -24.38 32.93 1.00
N CYS A 59 -23.75 33.91 0.33
CA CYS A 59 -24.19 34.41 -0.96
C CYS A 59 -24.10 33.33 -2.04
N GLU A 60 -23.01 32.57 -2.10
CA GLU A 60 -22.85 31.43 -3.02
C GLU A 60 -23.96 30.37 -2.82
N LEU A 61 -24.27 30.04 -1.56
CA LEU A 61 -25.38 29.12 -1.25
C LEU A 61 -26.73 29.66 -1.70
N ILE A 62 -26.97 30.98 -1.60
CA ILE A 62 -28.21 31.62 -2.06
C ILE A 62 -28.27 31.65 -3.59
N GLU A 63 -27.13 31.86 -4.25
CA GLU A 63 -27.02 31.84 -5.71
C GLU A 63 -27.29 30.45 -6.29
N ALA A 64 -26.86 29.39 -5.59
CA ALA A 64 -27.07 27.99 -5.96
C ALA A 64 -28.53 27.50 -5.81
N ILE A 65 -29.43 28.26 -5.18
CA ILE A 65 -30.85 27.88 -5.06
C ILE A 65 -31.54 28.10 -6.41
N GLU A 66 -31.90 27.04 -7.13
CA GLU A 66 -32.51 27.13 -8.46
C GLU A 66 -33.90 27.80 -8.46
N ASN A 67 -34.67 27.64 -7.38
CA ASN A 67 -36.08 28.08 -7.28
C ASN A 67 -36.29 29.51 -6.75
N LEU A 68 -35.29 30.40 -6.84
CA LEU A 68 -35.37 31.77 -6.32
C LEU A 68 -35.20 32.83 -7.44
N PRO A 69 -36.07 33.85 -7.54
CA PRO A 69 -35.91 34.94 -8.50
C PRO A 69 -34.57 35.67 -8.35
N PRO A 70 -33.90 36.08 -9.45
CA PRO A 70 -32.61 36.76 -9.39
C PRO A 70 -32.62 38.05 -8.55
N GLU A 71 -33.74 38.75 -8.51
CA GLU A 71 -33.92 39.97 -7.71
C GLU A 71 -33.99 39.69 -6.20
N GLU A 72 -34.66 38.60 -5.80
CA GLU A 72 -34.70 38.17 -4.40
C GLU A 72 -33.35 37.65 -3.91
N LYS A 73 -32.57 36.98 -4.77
CA LYS A 73 -31.22 36.52 -4.45
C LYS A 73 -30.31 37.70 -4.09
N LYS A 74 -30.32 38.76 -4.90
CA LYS A 74 -29.55 39.98 -4.65
C LYS A 74 -29.98 40.69 -3.37
N LEU A 75 -31.29 40.83 -3.16
CA LEU A 75 -31.82 41.48 -1.96
C LEU A 75 -31.44 40.75 -0.67
N ARG A 76 -31.43 39.41 -0.67
CA ARG A 76 -30.97 38.60 0.47
C ARG A 76 -29.45 38.71 0.68
N ALA A 77 -28.66 38.68 -0.39
CA ALA A 77 -27.21 38.87 -0.32
C ALA A 77 -26.82 40.24 0.25
N ASP A 78 -27.50 41.31 -0.17
CA ASP A 78 -27.24 42.66 0.32
C ASP A 78 -27.66 42.84 1.78
N LYS A 79 -28.76 42.20 2.20
CA LYS A 79 -29.15 42.14 3.61
C LYS A 79 -28.08 41.46 4.47
N LEU A 80 -27.53 40.33 4.03
CA LEU A 80 -26.47 39.63 4.76
C LEU A 80 -25.19 40.47 4.89
N ARG A 81 -24.79 41.18 3.81
CA ARG A 81 -23.66 42.12 3.86
C ARG A 81 -23.89 43.25 4.87
N GLY A 82 -25.11 43.80 4.91
CA GLY A 82 -25.48 44.86 5.86
C GLY A 82 -25.50 44.40 7.32
N GLU A 83 -25.95 43.18 7.60
CA GLU A 83 -26.02 42.62 8.96
C GLU A 83 -24.66 42.13 9.47
N TRP A 84 -23.74 41.75 8.58
CA TRP A 84 -22.48 41.12 8.96
C TRP A 84 -21.63 41.96 9.89
N GLN A 85 -21.46 43.25 9.62
CA GLN A 85 -20.60 44.12 10.44
C GLN A 85 -21.10 44.21 11.89
N ALA A 86 -22.43 44.25 12.07
CA ALA A 86 -23.03 44.27 13.41
C ALA A 86 -22.79 42.95 14.16
N LEU A 87 -22.99 41.82 13.47
CA LEU A 87 -22.75 40.48 14.03
C LEU A 87 -21.26 40.26 14.35
N HIS A 88 -20.37 40.66 13.46
CA HIS A 88 -18.92 40.58 13.66
C HIS A 88 -18.51 41.38 14.89
N ASN A 89 -18.94 42.65 15.00
CA ASN A 89 -18.65 43.50 16.15
C ASN A 89 -19.21 42.92 17.46
N GLN A 90 -20.38 42.25 17.43
CA GLN A 90 -20.95 41.57 18.59
C GLN A 90 -20.06 40.41 19.05
N VAL A 91 -19.57 39.58 18.12
CA VAL A 91 -18.69 38.44 18.43
C VAL A 91 -17.33 38.91 18.93
N VAL A 92 -16.73 39.94 18.30
CA VAL A 92 -15.47 40.54 18.72
C VAL A 92 -15.57 41.09 20.16
N LYS A 93 -16.64 41.83 20.47
CA LYS A 93 -16.89 42.36 21.83
C LYS A 93 -17.10 41.25 22.86
N ALA A 94 -17.65 40.11 22.46
CA ALA A 94 -17.82 38.94 23.33
C ALA A 94 -16.51 38.15 23.57
N GLY A 95 -15.39 38.57 22.97
CA GLY A 95 -14.09 37.89 23.11
C GLY A 95 -13.75 36.91 21.98
N GLY A 96 -14.54 36.92 20.90
CA GLY A 96 -14.29 36.16 19.68
C GLY A 96 -14.58 34.66 19.79
N LEU A 97 -13.88 33.86 18.98
CA LEU A 97 -14.10 32.41 18.94
C LEU A 97 -13.45 31.72 20.16
N HIS A 98 -14.25 30.96 20.91
CA HIS A 98 -13.75 30.11 21.99
C HIS A 98 -13.59 28.66 21.52
N ILE A 99 -12.38 28.13 21.64
CA ILE A 99 -12.06 26.75 21.27
C ILE A 99 -11.96 25.90 22.52
N ILE A 100 -12.75 24.82 22.55
CA ILE A 100 -12.73 23.83 23.62
C ILE A 100 -12.13 22.53 23.06
N GLY A 101 -10.97 22.14 23.58
CA GLY A 101 -10.47 20.79 23.43
C GLY A 101 -11.03 19.94 24.57
N THR A 102 -11.86 18.94 24.28
CA THR A 102 -12.41 18.05 25.31
C THR A 102 -11.38 17.10 25.89
N GLU A 103 -10.39 16.76 25.07
CA GLU A 103 -9.24 15.90 25.38
C GLU A 103 -8.00 16.50 24.72
N ARG A 104 -6.83 15.98 25.09
CA ARG A 104 -5.57 16.28 24.40
C ARG A 104 -5.16 15.14 23.51
N HIS A 105 -4.77 15.47 22.27
CA HIS A 105 -4.25 14.47 21.36
C HIS A 105 -2.84 14.03 21.78
N GLU A 106 -2.45 12.82 21.38
CA GLU A 106 -1.06 12.34 21.48
C GLU A 106 -0.05 13.29 20.84
N SER A 107 -0.45 14.04 19.80
CA SER A 107 0.41 15.00 19.14
C SER A 107 -0.04 16.42 19.43
N ARG A 108 0.90 17.20 19.97
CA ARG A 108 0.72 18.62 20.25
C ARG A 108 0.42 19.42 18.98
N ARG A 109 0.89 18.96 17.82
CA ARG A 109 0.61 19.61 16.53
C ARG A 109 -0.89 19.67 16.25
N ILE A 110 -1.65 18.62 16.57
CA ILE A 110 -3.10 18.57 16.32
C ILE A 110 -3.84 19.49 17.29
N ASP A 111 -3.45 19.48 18.57
CA ASP A 111 -3.98 20.43 19.57
C ASP A 111 -3.72 21.88 19.14
N ASN A 112 -2.52 22.19 18.66
CA ASN A 112 -2.17 23.52 18.16
C ASN A 112 -2.98 23.91 16.92
N GLN A 113 -3.31 22.96 16.04
CA GLN A 113 -4.20 23.21 14.89
C GLN A 113 -5.62 23.54 15.34
N LEU A 114 -6.15 22.84 16.34
CA LEU A 114 -7.45 23.14 16.93
C LEU A 114 -7.44 24.53 17.56
N ARG A 115 -6.42 24.85 18.37
CA ARG A 115 -6.24 26.19 18.96
C ARG A 115 -6.15 27.29 17.91
N GLY A 116 -5.40 27.06 16.84
CA GLY A 116 -5.18 28.01 15.74
C GLY A 116 -6.42 28.27 14.86
N ARG A 117 -7.57 27.69 15.20
CA ARG A 117 -8.86 28.10 14.62
C ARG A 117 -9.39 29.41 15.23
N SER A 118 -9.00 29.73 16.46
CA SER A 118 -9.25 31.04 17.09
C SER A 118 -8.10 32.01 16.88
N GLY A 119 -8.37 33.31 16.99
CA GLY A 119 -7.34 34.35 16.99
C GLY A 119 -6.67 34.58 15.63
N ARG A 120 -7.38 34.31 14.53
CA ARG A 120 -6.84 34.47 13.18
C ARG A 120 -6.81 35.94 12.79
N GLN A 121 -5.80 36.35 12.02
CA GLN A 121 -5.65 37.74 11.54
C GLN A 121 -5.68 38.82 12.64
N GLY A 122 -5.39 38.46 13.89
CA GLY A 122 -5.43 39.38 15.03
C GLY A 122 -6.81 39.50 15.71
N ASP A 123 -7.79 38.71 15.29
CA ASP A 123 -9.10 38.62 15.94
C ASP A 123 -8.96 38.23 17.42
N PRO A 124 -9.87 38.68 18.30
CA PRO A 124 -9.95 38.13 19.64
C PRO A 124 -10.33 36.65 19.60
N GLY A 125 -9.81 35.88 20.54
CA GLY A 125 -10.11 34.47 20.65
C GLY A 125 -9.48 33.87 21.89
N SER A 126 -10.01 32.73 22.31
CA SER A 126 -9.48 32.01 23.46
C SER A 126 -9.57 30.51 23.24
N SER A 127 -8.70 29.77 23.89
CA SER A 127 -8.69 28.31 23.82
C SER A 127 -8.50 27.69 25.19
N ARG A 128 -9.23 26.63 25.47
CA ARG A 128 -9.12 25.86 26.72
C ARG A 128 -9.18 24.38 26.42
N PHE A 129 -8.25 23.63 26.99
CA PHE A 129 -8.20 22.17 26.87
C PHE A 129 -8.56 21.56 28.21
N TYR A 130 -9.51 20.65 28.18
CA TYR A 130 -9.92 19.79 29.28
C TYR A 130 -9.27 18.43 29.09
N MET A 131 -9.13 17.72 30.21
CA MET A 131 -8.57 16.39 30.23
C MET A 131 -9.02 15.71 31.52
N SER A 132 -9.42 14.45 31.41
CA SER A 132 -9.75 13.58 32.55
C SER A 132 -8.59 12.64 32.85
N LEU A 133 -8.53 12.15 34.08
CA LEU A 133 -7.60 11.09 34.48
C LEU A 133 -7.82 9.77 33.75
N GLU A 134 -9.05 9.55 33.32
CA GLU A 134 -9.46 8.35 32.59
C GLU A 134 -9.03 8.43 31.10
N ASP A 135 -8.53 9.57 30.64
CA ASP A 135 -8.16 9.77 29.25
C ASP A 135 -6.96 8.90 28.86
N PRO A 136 -6.91 8.36 27.62
CA PRO A 136 -5.85 7.46 27.16
C PRO A 136 -4.44 8.03 27.32
N LEU A 137 -4.26 9.34 27.09
CA LEU A 137 -2.97 10.01 27.21
C LEU A 137 -2.39 9.92 28.63
N LEU A 138 -3.24 10.14 29.65
CA LEU A 138 -2.84 9.97 31.04
C LEU A 138 -2.74 8.49 31.39
N ARG A 139 -3.66 7.63 30.95
CA ARG A 139 -3.58 6.19 31.26
C ARG A 139 -2.27 5.53 30.84
N ILE A 140 -1.68 5.97 29.72
CA ILE A 140 -0.44 5.38 29.17
C ILE A 140 0.82 5.98 29.82
N PHE A 141 0.81 7.27 30.18
CA PHE A 141 2.03 8.00 30.58
C PHE A 141 1.99 8.60 32.00
N ALA A 142 0.81 8.76 32.56
CA ALA A 142 0.55 9.12 33.94
C ALA A 142 0.36 7.83 34.76
N GLY A 143 1.44 7.08 34.94
CA GLY A 143 1.45 5.96 35.90
C GLY A 143 1.22 6.43 37.35
N ASP A 144 1.63 5.60 38.31
CA ASP A 144 1.46 5.79 39.77
C ASP A 144 1.87 7.16 40.34
N ARG A 145 2.67 7.94 39.60
CA ARG A 145 3.26 9.20 40.06
C ARG A 145 2.24 10.34 40.07
N ILE A 146 1.34 10.42 39.08
CA ILE A 146 0.27 11.43 39.05
C ILE A 146 -0.84 11.02 40.01
N ASN A 147 -1.19 9.73 40.08
CA ASN A 147 -2.13 9.21 41.07
C ASN A 147 -1.66 9.48 42.51
N ARG A 148 -0.37 9.31 42.81
CA ARG A 148 0.21 9.67 44.12
C ARG A 148 0.09 11.15 44.46
N ILE A 149 0.31 12.04 43.49
CA ILE A 149 0.16 13.49 43.67
C ILE A 149 -1.29 13.82 44.03
N MET A 150 -2.27 13.17 43.40
CA MET A 150 -3.69 13.41 43.68
C MET A 150 -4.15 12.89 45.03
N VAL A 151 -3.71 11.68 45.40
CA VAL A 151 -3.96 11.13 46.74
C VAL A 151 -3.34 12.02 47.82
N MET A 152 -2.17 12.62 47.55
CA MET A 152 -1.50 13.54 48.47
C MET A 152 -2.22 14.90 48.58
N LEU A 153 -2.79 15.40 47.48
CA LEU A 153 -3.49 16.69 47.43
C LEU A 153 -4.92 16.66 47.99
N LYS A 154 -5.49 15.48 48.29
CA LYS A 154 -6.84 15.31 48.89
C LYS A 154 -7.90 16.25 48.30
N MET A 155 -7.93 16.40 46.97
CA MET A 155 -8.87 17.33 46.33
C MET A 155 -10.28 16.76 46.31
N PRO A 156 -11.32 17.58 46.58
CA PRO A 156 -12.71 17.13 46.49
C PRO A 156 -13.10 16.83 45.04
N GLU A 157 -13.96 15.82 44.84
CA GLU A 157 -14.50 15.48 43.52
C GLU A 157 -15.30 16.65 42.94
N GLY A 158 -14.95 17.09 41.73
CA GLY A 158 -15.66 18.15 41.00
C GLY A 158 -14.96 19.51 40.92
N GLU A 159 -13.80 19.70 41.59
CA GLU A 159 -13.00 20.92 41.44
C GLU A 159 -11.99 20.84 40.28
N ALA A 160 -11.85 21.94 39.54
CA ALA A 160 -10.91 22.03 38.43
C ALA A 160 -9.47 22.19 38.94
N ILE A 161 -8.55 21.34 38.46
CA ILE A 161 -7.14 21.40 38.81
C ILE A 161 -6.42 22.39 37.88
N GLU A 162 -6.24 23.63 38.32
CA GLU A 162 -5.47 24.64 37.58
C GLU A 162 -4.07 24.82 38.18
N HIS A 163 -3.17 23.87 37.90
CA HIS A 163 -1.79 23.91 38.38
C HIS A 163 -0.75 23.84 37.26
N ALA A 164 0.18 24.80 37.27
CA ALA A 164 1.26 24.89 36.27
C ALA A 164 2.17 23.65 36.24
N MET A 165 2.28 22.89 37.34
CA MET A 165 3.03 21.62 37.38
C MET A 165 2.31 20.49 36.63
N VAL A 166 0.98 20.47 36.68
CA VAL A 166 0.15 19.49 35.96
C VAL A 166 0.24 19.75 34.46
N THR A 167 0.11 21.01 34.03
CA THR A 167 0.28 21.41 32.62
C THR A 167 1.66 21.01 32.06
N ARG A 168 2.74 21.27 32.80
CA ARG A 168 4.10 20.87 32.41
C ARG A 168 4.28 19.34 32.32
N SER A 169 3.65 18.59 33.23
CA SER A 169 3.71 17.13 33.24
C SER A 169 3.01 16.53 32.02
N ILE A 170 1.86 17.09 31.64
CA ILE A 170 1.12 16.70 30.44
C ILE A 170 1.92 17.01 29.18
N GLU A 171 2.55 18.19 29.10
CA GLU A 171 3.41 18.53 27.97
C GLU A 171 4.60 17.56 27.85
N SER A 172 5.22 17.17 28.96
CA SER A 172 6.27 16.16 28.96
C SER A 172 5.77 14.80 28.49
N ALA A 173 4.56 14.39 28.91
CA ALA A 173 3.94 13.16 28.44
C ALA A 173 3.71 13.18 26.92
N GLN A 174 3.11 14.25 26.38
CA GLN A 174 2.92 14.42 24.92
C GLN A 174 4.25 14.33 24.16
N ARG A 175 5.30 15.02 24.62
CA ARG A 175 6.64 14.93 23.99
C ARG A 175 7.19 13.50 23.98
N LYS A 176 6.97 12.72 25.04
CA LYS A 176 7.38 11.30 25.08
C LYS A 176 6.59 10.44 24.10
N VAL A 177 5.29 10.69 23.96
CA VAL A 177 4.45 9.97 22.97
C VAL A 177 4.93 10.28 21.55
N GLU A 178 5.16 11.56 21.26
CA GLU A 178 5.68 12.00 19.96
C GLU A 178 7.04 11.39 19.66
N ALA A 179 7.96 11.36 20.63
CA ALA A 179 9.27 10.73 20.48
C ALA A 179 9.14 9.22 20.20
N ARG A 180 8.29 8.51 20.96
CA ARG A 180 8.01 7.08 20.74
C ARG A 180 7.45 6.82 19.33
N ASN A 181 6.46 7.61 18.91
CA ASN A 181 5.86 7.48 17.58
C ASN A 181 6.87 7.84 16.47
N PHE A 182 7.75 8.80 16.71
CA PHE A 182 8.85 9.14 15.82
C PHE A 182 9.85 7.98 15.69
N ASP A 183 10.25 7.35 16.80
CA ASP A 183 11.17 6.22 16.79
C ASP A 183 10.59 5.01 16.05
N ILE A 184 9.30 4.70 16.26
CA ILE A 184 8.59 3.65 15.50
C ILE A 184 8.59 3.96 14.01
N ARG A 185 8.25 5.20 13.62
CA ARG A 185 8.25 5.61 12.21
C ARG A 185 9.64 5.60 11.60
N LYS A 186 10.66 6.00 12.36
CA LYS A 186 12.06 5.94 11.92
C LYS A 186 12.46 4.51 11.64
N GLN A 187 12.11 3.57 12.51
CA GLN A 187 12.37 2.15 12.27
C GLN A 187 11.66 1.66 11.00
N LEU A 188 10.38 1.97 10.81
CA LEU A 188 9.64 1.61 9.60
C LEU A 188 10.30 2.19 8.33
N LEU A 189 10.64 3.48 8.36
CA LEU A 189 11.32 4.16 7.25
C LEU A 189 12.64 3.49 6.89
N GLU A 190 13.41 3.05 7.89
CA GLU A 190 14.70 2.39 7.66
C GLU A 190 14.56 1.02 6.95
N TYR A 191 13.44 0.31 7.11
CA TYR A 191 13.13 -0.89 6.32
C TYR A 191 12.68 -0.53 4.91
N ASP A 192 11.85 0.51 4.79
CA ASP A 192 11.36 1.00 3.50
C ASP A 192 12.49 1.58 2.65
N ASP A 193 13.51 2.20 3.25
CA ASP A 193 14.69 2.74 2.56
C ASP A 193 15.44 1.65 1.78
N VAL A 194 15.55 0.44 2.34
CA VAL A 194 16.20 -0.70 1.67
C VAL A 194 15.45 -1.10 0.42
N ALA A 195 14.13 -1.26 0.52
CA ALA A 195 13.29 -1.60 -0.61
C ALA A 195 13.26 -0.47 -1.65
N ASN A 196 13.30 0.79 -1.20
CA ASN A 196 13.33 1.96 -2.06
C ASN A 196 14.64 2.07 -2.85
N ASP A 197 15.78 1.80 -2.22
CA ASP A 197 17.08 1.82 -2.91
C ASP A 197 17.14 0.71 -3.98
N GLN A 198 16.72 -0.51 -3.65
CA GLN A 198 16.60 -1.60 -4.63
C GLN A 198 15.62 -1.25 -5.76
N ARG A 199 14.48 -0.63 -5.44
CA ARG A 199 13.49 -0.19 -6.42
C ARG A 199 14.08 0.85 -7.38
N LYS A 200 14.86 1.81 -6.90
CA LYS A 200 15.50 2.82 -7.76
C LYS A 200 16.40 2.16 -8.79
N GLU A 201 17.24 1.22 -8.37
CA GLU A 201 18.15 0.49 -9.26
C GLU A 201 17.39 -0.31 -10.33
N ILE A 202 16.39 -1.11 -9.92
CA ILE A 202 15.59 -1.90 -10.86
C ILE A 202 14.81 -0.99 -11.81
N TYR A 203 14.25 0.11 -11.33
CA TYR A 203 13.48 1.02 -12.17
C TYR A 203 14.38 1.82 -13.12
N ALA A 204 15.61 2.15 -12.71
CA ALA A 204 16.60 2.75 -13.58
C ALA A 204 16.96 1.81 -14.73
N GLN A 205 17.31 0.55 -14.44
CA GLN A 205 17.59 -0.46 -15.46
C GLN A 205 16.37 -0.72 -16.36
N ARG A 206 15.18 -0.84 -15.78
CA ARG A 206 13.92 -1.05 -16.52
C ARG A 206 13.64 0.11 -17.48
N ASN A 207 13.83 1.35 -17.05
CA ASN A 207 13.63 2.53 -17.89
C ASN A 207 14.69 2.61 -18.99
N GLU A 208 15.94 2.27 -18.70
CA GLU A 208 17.00 2.17 -19.72
C GLU A 208 16.62 1.18 -20.83
N ILE A 209 16.07 0.02 -20.47
CA ILE A 209 15.59 -1.00 -21.44
C ILE A 209 14.40 -0.50 -22.26
N LEU A 210 13.48 0.24 -21.63
CA LEU A 210 12.30 0.82 -22.28
C LEU A 210 12.68 1.91 -23.30
N ASP A 211 13.61 2.79 -22.92
CA ASP A 211 14.04 3.93 -23.75
C ASP A 211 15.06 3.51 -24.82
N ALA A 212 15.79 2.41 -24.61
CA ALA A 212 16.76 1.89 -25.55
C ALA A 212 16.09 1.44 -26.85
N LYS A 213 16.57 1.97 -27.98
CA LYS A 213 16.16 1.53 -29.32
C LYS A 213 16.58 0.09 -29.62
N ASP A 214 17.70 -0.34 -29.05
CA ASP A 214 18.30 -1.65 -29.25
C ASP A 214 18.80 -2.21 -27.91
N VAL A 215 18.40 -3.44 -27.60
CA VAL A 215 18.74 -4.15 -26.35
C VAL A 215 19.68 -5.34 -26.59
N SER A 216 20.05 -5.62 -27.84
CA SER A 216 20.87 -6.78 -28.23
C SER A 216 22.24 -6.80 -27.54
N ALA A 217 22.87 -5.63 -27.36
CA ALA A 217 24.13 -5.50 -26.63
C ALA A 217 23.97 -5.85 -25.13
N LEU A 218 22.84 -5.50 -24.52
CA LEU A 218 22.52 -5.90 -23.16
C LEU A 218 22.33 -7.41 -23.08
N VAL A 219 21.49 -7.98 -23.96
CA VAL A 219 21.24 -9.43 -24.02
C VAL A 219 22.53 -10.23 -24.24
N THR A 220 23.41 -9.74 -25.12
CA THR A 220 24.71 -10.38 -25.38
C THR A 220 25.60 -10.39 -24.14
N ARG A 221 25.65 -9.29 -23.39
CA ARG A 221 26.37 -9.24 -22.10
C ARG A 221 25.74 -10.16 -21.04
N LEU A 222 24.42 -10.20 -20.95
CA LEU A 222 23.70 -11.09 -20.02
C LEU A 222 24.04 -12.55 -20.32
N ARG A 223 23.98 -12.94 -21.60
CA ARG A 223 24.31 -14.29 -22.05
C ARG A 223 25.77 -14.65 -21.77
N ALA A 224 26.72 -13.75 -22.06
CA ALA A 224 28.12 -13.97 -21.74
C ALA A 224 28.34 -14.19 -20.24
N GLY A 225 27.71 -13.38 -19.38
CA GLY A 225 27.75 -13.56 -17.93
C GLY A 225 27.21 -14.93 -17.48
N VAL A 226 26.05 -15.33 -17.98
CA VAL A 226 25.45 -16.64 -17.67
C VAL A 226 26.35 -17.80 -18.12
N ILE A 227 26.97 -17.70 -19.29
CA ILE A 227 27.92 -18.71 -19.79
C ILE A 227 29.14 -18.78 -18.87
N THR A 228 29.70 -17.64 -18.48
CA THR A 228 30.83 -17.60 -17.54
C THR A 228 30.47 -18.23 -16.20
N ASP A 229 29.30 -17.90 -15.64
CA ASP A 229 28.86 -18.44 -14.35
C ASP A 229 28.67 -19.97 -14.41
N ILE A 230 28.04 -20.48 -15.48
CA ILE A 230 27.91 -21.92 -15.72
C ILE A 230 29.30 -22.55 -15.90
N PHE A 231 30.18 -21.95 -16.71
CA PHE A 231 31.51 -22.48 -16.98
C PHE A 231 32.33 -22.60 -15.69
N ARG A 232 32.38 -21.55 -14.87
CA ARG A 232 33.15 -21.51 -13.62
C ARG A 232 32.65 -22.49 -12.55
N GLN A 233 31.40 -22.95 -12.66
CA GLN A 233 30.89 -24.02 -11.80
C GLN A 233 31.55 -25.38 -12.08
N PHE A 234 31.93 -25.65 -13.34
CA PHE A 234 32.53 -26.93 -13.77
C PHE A 234 34.04 -26.83 -14.03
N VAL A 235 34.54 -25.62 -14.29
CA VAL A 235 35.94 -25.28 -14.53
C VAL A 235 36.34 -24.15 -13.57
N PRO A 236 36.71 -24.48 -12.32
CA PRO A 236 37.09 -23.48 -11.32
C PRO A 236 38.31 -22.66 -11.77
N GLU A 237 38.37 -21.40 -11.34
CA GLU A 237 39.55 -20.56 -11.58
C GLU A 237 40.81 -21.18 -10.94
N GLU A 238 41.95 -21.03 -11.62
CA GLU A 238 43.26 -21.55 -11.18
C GLU A 238 43.30 -23.08 -10.96
N SER A 239 42.39 -23.82 -11.60
CA SER A 239 42.35 -25.29 -11.53
C SER A 239 43.15 -25.97 -12.63
N VAL A 240 43.60 -27.19 -12.37
CA VAL A 240 44.24 -28.05 -13.38
C VAL A 240 43.20 -28.80 -14.21
N GLU A 241 43.53 -29.14 -15.46
CA GLU A 241 42.62 -29.84 -16.40
C GLU A 241 41.98 -31.11 -15.83
N GLU A 242 42.68 -31.83 -14.95
CA GLU A 242 42.16 -33.04 -14.30
C GLU A 242 40.94 -32.77 -13.40
N GLN A 243 40.77 -31.53 -12.94
CA GLN A 243 39.65 -31.10 -12.09
C GLN A 243 38.44 -30.62 -12.89
N TRP A 244 38.55 -30.52 -14.22
CA TRP A 244 37.50 -29.98 -15.08
C TRP A 244 36.42 -31.04 -15.33
N ASP A 245 35.17 -30.72 -14.98
CA ASP A 245 34.03 -31.58 -15.31
C ASP A 245 33.41 -31.22 -16.66
N MET A 246 34.07 -31.66 -17.72
CA MET A 246 33.63 -31.39 -19.09
C MET A 246 32.29 -32.06 -19.45
N ALA A 247 31.99 -33.22 -18.88
CA ALA A 247 30.71 -33.89 -19.15
C ALA A 247 29.53 -33.20 -18.46
N GLY A 248 29.75 -32.73 -17.22
CA GLY A 248 28.80 -31.89 -16.51
C GLY A 248 28.53 -30.60 -17.27
N LEU A 249 29.59 -29.93 -17.74
CA LEU A 249 29.48 -28.70 -18.53
C LEU A 249 28.72 -28.90 -19.84
N GLU A 250 29.04 -29.92 -20.63
CA GLU A 250 28.31 -30.26 -21.87
C GLU A 250 26.82 -30.50 -21.59
N THR A 251 26.51 -31.20 -20.50
CA THR A 251 25.12 -31.48 -20.09
C THR A 251 24.39 -30.21 -19.67
N ALA A 252 25.05 -29.33 -18.90
CA ALA A 252 24.49 -28.08 -18.41
C ALA A 252 24.23 -27.09 -19.56
N LEU A 253 25.19 -26.92 -20.49
CA LEU A 253 25.03 -26.07 -21.67
C LEU A 253 23.89 -26.56 -22.57
N LYS A 254 23.74 -27.87 -22.72
CA LYS A 254 22.62 -28.46 -23.48
C LYS A 254 21.27 -28.26 -22.78
N ALA A 255 21.20 -28.45 -21.46
CA ALA A 255 19.96 -28.36 -20.70
C ALA A 255 19.46 -26.92 -20.52
N GLU A 256 20.36 -25.97 -20.27
CA GLU A 256 20.01 -24.58 -19.96
C GLU A 256 20.02 -23.69 -21.21
N LEU A 257 20.93 -23.92 -22.16
CA LEU A 257 21.13 -23.03 -23.31
C LEU A 257 20.82 -23.68 -24.66
N HIS A 258 20.47 -24.98 -24.69
CA HIS A 258 20.28 -25.76 -25.92
C HIS A 258 21.52 -25.72 -26.84
N LEU A 259 22.71 -25.60 -26.26
CA LEU A 259 23.98 -25.60 -26.98
C LEU A 259 24.61 -26.98 -26.92
N GLU A 260 24.75 -27.62 -28.07
CA GLU A 260 25.46 -28.89 -28.20
C GLU A 260 26.89 -28.62 -28.71
N LEU A 261 27.87 -28.67 -27.81
CA LEU A 261 29.28 -28.42 -28.12
C LEU A 261 30.10 -29.65 -27.72
N PRO A 262 30.96 -30.19 -28.62
CA PRO A 262 31.82 -31.33 -28.30
C PRO A 262 33.09 -30.84 -27.58
N LEU A 263 32.96 -30.42 -26.32
CA LEU A 263 34.05 -29.79 -25.57
C LEU A 263 35.23 -30.74 -25.36
N ARG A 264 34.95 -32.02 -25.06
CA ARG A 264 36.02 -33.04 -24.97
C ARG A 264 36.82 -33.17 -26.26
N GLY A 265 36.14 -33.10 -27.41
CA GLY A 265 36.78 -33.17 -28.71
C GLY A 265 37.68 -31.97 -29.01
N TRP A 266 37.40 -30.81 -28.42
CA TRP A 266 38.26 -29.63 -28.57
C TRP A 266 39.55 -29.76 -27.76
N LEU A 267 39.47 -30.24 -26.51
CA LEU A 267 40.65 -30.46 -25.68
C LEU A 267 41.55 -31.59 -26.22
N GLU A 268 40.96 -32.65 -26.78
CA GLU A 268 41.73 -33.73 -27.43
C GLU A 268 42.46 -33.26 -28.71
N ALA A 269 41.89 -32.28 -29.43
CA ALA A 269 42.47 -31.75 -30.66
C ALA A 269 43.54 -30.68 -30.41
N GLU A 270 43.38 -29.87 -29.37
CA GLU A 270 44.23 -28.73 -29.03
C GLU A 270 44.63 -28.79 -27.54
N PRO A 271 45.71 -29.51 -27.18
CA PRO A 271 46.15 -29.67 -25.79
C PRO A 271 46.82 -28.44 -25.16
N GLU A 272 46.96 -27.34 -25.90
CA GLU A 272 47.42 -26.04 -25.39
C GLU A 272 46.26 -25.09 -25.06
N LEU A 273 45.01 -25.55 -25.20
CA LEU A 273 43.82 -24.73 -24.96
C LEU A 273 43.63 -24.51 -23.45
N ASP A 274 43.76 -23.27 -23.02
CA ASP A 274 43.53 -22.84 -21.64
C ASP A 274 42.04 -22.63 -21.33
N ASP A 275 41.74 -22.41 -20.05
CA ASP A 275 40.36 -22.19 -19.59
C ASP A 275 39.76 -20.90 -20.17
N GLU A 276 40.56 -19.85 -20.32
CA GLU A 276 40.15 -18.58 -20.95
C GLU A 276 39.80 -18.77 -22.43
N GLY A 277 40.66 -19.43 -23.21
CA GLY A 277 40.41 -19.71 -24.63
C GLY A 277 39.21 -20.63 -24.85
N LEU A 278 38.99 -21.60 -23.94
CA LEU A 278 37.79 -22.44 -23.97
C LEU A 278 36.51 -21.63 -23.71
N LEU A 279 36.52 -20.76 -22.70
CA LEU A 279 35.39 -19.89 -22.38
C LEU A 279 35.06 -18.92 -23.52
N GLU A 280 36.08 -18.30 -24.13
CA GLU A 280 35.92 -17.42 -25.29
C GLU A 280 35.26 -18.17 -26.45
N ARG A 281 35.76 -19.36 -26.78
CA ARG A 281 35.23 -20.20 -27.86
C ARG A 281 33.79 -20.63 -27.62
N ILE A 282 33.43 -21.00 -26.39
CA ILE A 282 32.04 -21.32 -26.02
C ILE A 282 31.15 -20.09 -26.20
N THR A 283 31.62 -18.92 -25.76
CA THR A 283 30.88 -17.66 -25.86
C THR A 283 30.64 -17.25 -27.32
N GLU A 284 31.66 -17.36 -28.17
CA GLU A 284 31.54 -17.13 -29.62
C GLU A 284 30.52 -18.08 -30.26
N LYS A 285 30.60 -19.38 -29.96
CA LYS A 285 29.64 -20.36 -30.48
C LYS A 285 28.22 -20.11 -30.00
N ALA A 286 28.04 -19.64 -28.77
CA ALA A 286 26.74 -19.23 -28.27
C ALA A 286 26.18 -17.99 -29.01
N ILE A 287 27.04 -17.02 -29.34
CA ILE A 287 26.66 -15.85 -30.13
C ILE A 287 26.27 -16.28 -31.56
N GLU A 288 27.08 -17.11 -32.21
CA GLU A 288 26.78 -17.66 -33.54
C GLU A 288 25.45 -18.40 -33.56
N ALA A 289 25.23 -19.32 -32.60
CA ALA A 289 24.00 -20.09 -32.50
C ALA A 289 22.78 -19.19 -32.27
N TYR A 290 22.93 -18.13 -31.48
CA TYR A 290 21.86 -17.16 -31.26
C TYR A 290 21.55 -16.33 -32.51
N GLN A 291 22.58 -15.83 -33.20
CA GLN A 291 22.41 -15.08 -34.45
C GLN A 291 21.77 -15.93 -35.56
N ALA A 292 22.11 -17.22 -35.63
CA ALA A 292 21.52 -18.16 -36.58
C ALA A 292 20.00 -18.36 -36.37
N LYS A 293 19.48 -18.06 -35.16
CA LYS A 293 18.03 -18.11 -34.89
C LYS A 293 17.28 -16.93 -35.48
N ILE A 294 17.94 -15.80 -35.72
CA ILE A 294 17.28 -14.59 -36.20
C ILE A 294 17.01 -14.74 -37.71
N PRO A 295 15.74 -14.84 -38.15
CA PRO A 295 15.42 -15.00 -39.56
C PRO A 295 15.81 -13.73 -40.32
N VAL A 296 16.31 -13.92 -41.55
CA VAL A 296 16.61 -12.80 -42.45
C VAL A 296 15.35 -11.96 -42.67
N GLY A 297 15.42 -10.68 -42.30
CA GLY A 297 14.31 -9.72 -42.41
C GLY A 297 13.38 -9.61 -41.18
N ALA A 298 13.63 -10.38 -40.11
CA ALA A 298 12.84 -10.34 -38.87
C ALA A 298 13.56 -9.66 -37.68
N GLU A 299 14.69 -9.00 -37.92
CA GLU A 299 15.54 -8.39 -36.89
C GLU A 299 14.79 -7.39 -35.98
N GLU A 300 13.94 -6.53 -36.56
CA GLU A 300 13.21 -5.52 -35.79
C GLU A 300 12.18 -6.16 -34.85
N SER A 301 11.44 -7.16 -35.32
CA SER A 301 10.48 -7.91 -34.50
C SER A 301 11.19 -8.70 -33.39
N PHE A 302 12.37 -9.26 -33.70
CA PHE A 302 13.15 -10.00 -32.71
C PHE A 302 13.73 -9.07 -31.62
N ARG A 303 14.19 -7.88 -31.97
CA ARG A 303 14.61 -6.86 -30.97
C ARG A 303 13.47 -6.43 -30.05
N GLN A 304 12.25 -6.29 -30.59
CA GLN A 304 11.06 -6.01 -29.77
C GLN A 304 10.74 -7.18 -28.85
N TYR A 305 10.90 -8.42 -29.33
CA TYR A 305 10.75 -9.63 -28.53
C TYR A 305 11.79 -9.72 -27.41
N GLU A 306 13.08 -9.45 -27.69
CA GLU A 306 14.15 -9.37 -26.68
C GLU A 306 13.80 -8.37 -25.57
N ARG A 307 13.34 -7.17 -25.95
CA ARG A 307 12.90 -6.15 -24.99
C ARG A 307 11.72 -6.64 -24.15
N TYR A 308 10.71 -7.22 -24.81
CA TYR A 308 9.51 -7.72 -24.15
C TYR A 308 9.83 -8.80 -23.12
N VAL A 309 10.61 -9.82 -23.50
CA VAL A 309 11.04 -10.92 -22.61
C VAL A 309 11.83 -10.37 -21.44
N THR A 310 12.82 -9.51 -21.70
CA THR A 310 13.66 -8.93 -20.64
C THR A 310 12.82 -8.17 -19.62
N LEU A 311 11.90 -7.32 -20.06
CA LEU A 311 11.00 -6.57 -19.18
C LEU A 311 10.04 -7.48 -18.42
N GLN A 312 9.44 -8.47 -19.09
CA GLN A 312 8.50 -9.40 -18.46
C GLN A 312 9.18 -10.20 -17.34
N VAL A 313 10.40 -10.69 -17.57
CA VAL A 313 11.17 -11.47 -16.59
C VAL A 313 11.59 -10.60 -15.41
N ILE A 314 12.09 -9.38 -15.65
CA ILE A 314 12.39 -8.41 -14.58
C ILE A 314 11.14 -8.14 -13.73
N ASP A 315 10.00 -7.83 -14.35
CA ASP A 315 8.76 -7.50 -13.65
C ASP A 315 8.19 -8.71 -12.88
N ALA A 316 8.42 -9.94 -13.35
CA ALA A 316 8.02 -11.16 -12.65
C ALA A 316 8.86 -11.38 -11.38
N HIS A 317 10.18 -11.41 -11.51
CA HIS A 317 11.09 -11.62 -10.36
C HIS A 317 11.05 -10.47 -9.36
N TRP A 318 10.87 -9.22 -9.82
CA TRP A 318 10.73 -8.08 -8.91
C TRP A 318 9.48 -8.21 -8.02
N ARG A 319 8.34 -8.67 -8.56
CA ARG A 319 7.13 -8.90 -7.75
C ARG A 319 7.34 -10.01 -6.72
N GLU A 320 8.02 -11.08 -7.12
CA GLU A 320 8.36 -12.18 -6.21
C GLU A 320 9.29 -11.72 -5.09
N HIS A 321 10.31 -10.92 -5.42
CA HIS A 321 11.23 -10.31 -4.46
C HIS A 321 10.51 -9.39 -3.47
N LEU A 322 9.59 -8.55 -3.94
CA LEU A 322 8.77 -7.71 -3.06
C LEU A 322 7.94 -8.54 -2.06
N ALA A 323 7.39 -9.67 -2.49
CA ALA A 323 6.70 -10.59 -1.59
C ALA A 323 7.66 -11.24 -0.58
N ALA A 324 8.84 -11.68 -1.03
CA ALA A 324 9.87 -12.23 -0.17
C ALA A 324 10.35 -11.23 0.89
N LEU A 325 10.53 -9.96 0.54
CA LEU A 325 10.88 -8.90 1.48
C LEU A 325 9.81 -8.66 2.54
N ASP A 326 8.52 -8.71 2.18
CA ASP A 326 7.45 -8.55 3.17
C ASP A 326 7.41 -9.73 4.15
N HIS A 327 7.60 -10.96 3.66
CA HIS A 327 7.73 -12.14 4.52
C HIS A 327 8.96 -12.05 5.44
N LEU A 328 10.10 -11.62 4.89
CA LEU A 328 11.34 -11.42 5.65
C LEU A 328 11.11 -10.38 6.77
N ARG A 329 10.45 -9.26 6.46
CA ARG A 329 10.14 -8.20 7.43
C ARG A 329 9.27 -8.70 8.58
N GLN A 330 8.29 -9.55 8.31
CA GLN A 330 7.44 -10.14 9.36
C GLN A 330 8.21 -11.10 10.27
N GLY A 331 9.15 -11.87 9.71
CA GLY A 331 9.93 -12.88 10.45
C GLY A 331 11.18 -12.34 11.18
N ILE A 332 11.77 -11.24 10.71
CA ILE A 332 13.09 -10.79 11.19
C ILE A 332 13.13 -10.41 12.67
N HIS A 333 11.99 -10.03 13.25
CA HIS A 333 11.88 -9.72 14.67
C HIS A 333 12.26 -10.91 15.57
N LEU A 334 12.13 -12.15 15.09
CA LEU A 334 12.55 -13.34 15.80
C LEU A 334 14.08 -13.42 15.99
N ARG A 335 14.87 -12.80 15.11
CA ARG A 335 16.33 -12.71 15.23
C ARG A 335 16.75 -11.89 16.46
N GLY A 336 15.86 -11.01 16.94
CA GLY A 336 16.06 -10.25 18.17
C GLY A 336 16.19 -11.14 19.42
N TYR A 337 15.59 -12.33 19.43
CA TYR A 337 15.76 -13.30 20.54
C TYR A 337 17.20 -13.82 20.64
N ALA A 338 17.93 -13.86 19.53
CA ALA A 338 19.34 -14.23 19.49
C ALA A 338 20.28 -13.04 19.75
N GLN A 339 19.77 -11.92 20.28
CA GLN A 339 20.53 -10.68 20.55
C GLN A 339 21.18 -10.06 19.30
N LYS A 340 20.78 -10.47 18.09
CA LYS A 340 21.18 -9.83 16.84
C LYS A 340 20.29 -8.63 16.56
N ASN A 341 20.84 -7.60 15.92
CA ASN A 341 20.07 -6.43 15.53
C ASN A 341 19.19 -6.78 14.30
N PRO A 342 17.84 -6.84 14.43
CA PRO A 342 16.97 -7.27 13.33
C PRO A 342 17.11 -6.40 12.08
N LYS A 343 17.39 -5.10 12.24
CA LYS A 343 17.55 -4.18 11.11
C LYS A 343 18.77 -4.53 10.26
N GLN A 344 19.89 -4.83 10.88
CA GLN A 344 21.12 -5.17 10.16
C GLN A 344 20.98 -6.53 9.46
N GLU A 345 20.37 -7.49 10.15
CA GLU A 345 20.06 -8.81 9.57
C GLU A 345 19.11 -8.67 8.37
N TYR A 346 18.05 -7.87 8.49
CA TYR A 346 17.14 -7.57 7.38
C TYR A 346 17.90 -6.96 6.19
N LYS A 347 18.76 -5.95 6.42
CA LYS A 347 19.54 -5.32 5.35
C LYS A 347 20.43 -6.33 4.62
N ARG A 348 21.11 -7.21 5.37
CA ARG A 348 21.99 -8.23 4.79
C ARG A 348 21.21 -9.24 3.97
N GLU A 349 20.17 -9.85 4.56
CA GLU A 349 19.34 -10.86 3.89
C GLU A 349 18.57 -10.27 2.70
N ALA A 350 18.08 -9.04 2.80
CA ALA A 350 17.43 -8.33 1.69
C ALA A 350 18.40 -8.08 0.52
N PHE A 351 19.68 -7.82 0.80
CA PHE A 351 20.70 -7.64 -0.23
C PHE A 351 21.09 -8.97 -0.88
N GLU A 352 21.23 -10.04 -0.10
CA GLU A 352 21.46 -11.40 -0.60
C GLU A 352 20.31 -11.86 -1.52
N LEU A 353 19.05 -11.67 -1.09
CA LEU A 353 17.87 -11.97 -1.91
C LEU A 353 17.83 -11.14 -3.19
N PHE A 354 18.21 -9.87 -3.12
CA PHE A 354 18.27 -8.99 -4.29
C PHE A 354 19.33 -9.45 -5.29
N GLY A 355 20.53 -9.81 -4.82
CA GLY A 355 21.58 -10.39 -5.66
C GLY A 355 21.11 -11.67 -6.33
N ALA A 356 20.51 -12.60 -5.56
CA ALA A 356 19.96 -13.84 -6.09
C ALA A 356 18.86 -13.59 -7.14
N MET A 357 18.00 -12.60 -6.92
CA MET A 357 16.98 -12.19 -7.89
C MET A 357 17.61 -11.68 -9.19
N VAL A 358 18.64 -10.83 -9.10
CA VAL A 358 19.34 -10.31 -10.29
C VAL A 358 19.96 -11.47 -11.09
N GLU A 359 20.63 -12.41 -10.44
CA GLU A 359 21.19 -13.58 -11.14
C GLU A 359 20.10 -14.47 -11.76
N ALA A 360 18.99 -14.70 -11.06
CA ALA A 360 17.85 -15.44 -11.59
C ALA A 360 17.27 -14.76 -12.85
N VAL A 361 17.15 -13.43 -12.85
CA VAL A 361 16.73 -12.66 -14.02
C VAL A 361 17.67 -12.89 -15.21
N LYS A 362 19.00 -12.82 -15.01
CA LYS A 362 19.97 -13.02 -16.11
C LYS A 362 19.83 -14.40 -16.74
N LEU A 363 19.72 -15.44 -15.89
CA LEU A 363 19.57 -16.82 -16.31
C LEU A 363 18.25 -17.02 -17.06
N GLU A 364 17.13 -16.59 -16.50
CA GLU A 364 15.80 -16.80 -17.09
C GLU A 364 15.63 -16.03 -18.40
N VAL A 365 16.15 -14.80 -18.51
CA VAL A 365 16.15 -14.05 -19.77
C VAL A 365 16.94 -14.81 -20.83
N THR A 366 18.16 -15.26 -20.49
CA THR A 366 19.02 -15.95 -21.45
C THR A 366 18.40 -17.26 -21.89
N LYS A 367 17.90 -18.07 -20.95
CA LYS A 367 17.21 -19.35 -21.19
C LYS A 367 15.96 -19.18 -22.05
N THR A 368 15.12 -18.18 -21.74
CA THR A 368 13.90 -17.92 -22.51
C THR A 368 14.24 -17.52 -23.94
N LEU A 369 15.26 -16.67 -24.13
CA LEU A 369 15.67 -16.21 -25.46
C LEU A 369 16.37 -17.32 -26.27
N THR A 370 17.15 -18.20 -25.64
CA THR A 370 17.78 -19.34 -26.30
C THR A 370 16.80 -20.48 -26.57
N ALA A 371 15.74 -20.66 -25.79
CA ALA A 371 14.74 -21.71 -26.01
C ALA A 371 13.77 -21.41 -27.18
N VAL A 372 13.73 -20.16 -27.66
CA VAL A 372 12.77 -19.76 -28.70
C VAL A 372 13.06 -20.46 -30.04
N GLU A 373 12.02 -21.07 -30.57
CA GLU A 373 11.94 -21.58 -31.94
C GLU A 373 11.02 -20.68 -32.75
N ILE A 374 11.59 -19.92 -33.70
CA ILE A 374 10.80 -19.09 -34.60
C ILE A 374 10.30 -19.96 -35.73
N ARG A 375 9.01 -20.33 -35.68
CA ARG A 375 8.34 -20.96 -36.81
C ARG A 375 8.06 -19.91 -37.86
N THR A 376 8.54 -20.12 -39.07
CA THR A 376 8.20 -19.28 -40.21
C THR A 376 6.71 -19.39 -40.51
N ARG A 377 6.13 -18.29 -40.98
CA ARG A 377 4.68 -18.11 -41.17
C ARG A 377 4.01 -19.14 -42.10
N GLU A 378 4.78 -19.93 -42.85
CA GLU A 378 4.29 -21.04 -43.70
C GLU A 378 3.90 -22.31 -42.91
N GLU A 379 4.39 -22.48 -41.67
CA GLU A 379 4.10 -23.65 -40.83
C GLU A 379 3.06 -23.39 -39.73
N VAL A 380 2.44 -22.21 -39.73
CA VAL A 380 1.30 -21.92 -38.84
C VAL A 380 0.04 -22.36 -39.59
N PRO A 381 -0.62 -23.49 -39.25
CA PRO A 381 -1.99 -23.69 -39.70
C PRO A 381 -2.76 -22.49 -39.18
N GLN A 382 -3.44 -21.78 -40.09
CA GLN A 382 -4.22 -20.57 -39.81
C GLN A 382 -5.07 -20.80 -38.55
N ALA A 383 -4.52 -20.44 -37.39
CA ALA A 383 -5.22 -20.42 -36.13
C ALA A 383 -5.98 -19.11 -36.15
N ASP A 384 -7.28 -19.25 -36.32
CA ASP A 384 -8.32 -18.21 -36.36
C ASP A 384 -7.88 -16.82 -35.90
N ASP A 385 -8.01 -15.90 -36.84
CA ASP A 385 -7.95 -14.45 -36.71
C ASP A 385 -9.17 -13.95 -35.90
N SER A 386 -9.33 -14.44 -34.67
CA SER A 386 -10.43 -14.09 -33.75
C SER A 386 -9.94 -13.65 -32.37
N GLN A 387 -8.90 -12.81 -32.38
CA GLN A 387 -8.68 -11.84 -31.29
C GLN A 387 -8.52 -10.45 -31.89
N HIS A 388 -9.53 -10.03 -32.67
CA HIS A 388 -9.85 -8.62 -32.72
C HIS A 388 -10.19 -8.16 -31.31
N VAL A 389 -9.39 -7.22 -30.81
CA VAL A 389 -9.66 -6.44 -29.61
C VAL A 389 -10.92 -5.61 -29.90
N GLU A 390 -12.09 -6.21 -29.76
CA GLU A 390 -13.35 -5.48 -29.76
C GLU A 390 -13.41 -4.63 -28.48
N ASN A 391 -13.09 -3.35 -28.67
CA ASN A 391 -13.71 -2.22 -28.02
C ASN A 391 -14.13 -2.47 -26.56
N ILE A 392 -13.22 -2.14 -25.64
CA ILE A 392 -13.57 -1.81 -24.26
C ILE A 392 -14.53 -0.60 -24.32
N ARG A 393 -15.83 -0.88 -24.40
CA ARG A 393 -16.88 0.09 -24.10
C ARG A 393 -16.80 0.32 -22.59
N LEU A 394 -16.23 1.45 -22.21
CA LEU A 394 -16.44 2.08 -20.91
C LEU A 394 -17.95 2.36 -20.77
N GLN A 395 -18.69 1.44 -20.17
CA GLN A 395 -20.01 1.72 -19.65
C GLN A 395 -19.84 2.42 -18.29
N HIS A 396 -19.92 3.74 -18.34
CA HIS A 396 -20.33 4.55 -17.21
C HIS A 396 -21.68 4.02 -16.73
N ALA A 397 -21.71 3.39 -15.55
CA ALA A 397 -22.95 3.17 -14.83
C ALA A 397 -23.23 4.45 -14.04
N GLU A 398 -24.10 5.30 -14.59
CA GLU A 398 -24.81 6.33 -13.84
C GLU A 398 -25.55 5.66 -12.68
N TYR A 399 -25.35 6.23 -11.49
CA TYR A 399 -26.00 5.80 -10.26
C TYR A 399 -27.14 6.78 -9.99
N GLU A 400 -28.36 6.41 -10.37
CA GLU A 400 -29.60 7.07 -9.96
C GLU A 400 -30.25 6.31 -8.80
N GLU A 401 -30.76 7.09 -7.84
CA GLU A 401 -31.24 6.71 -6.52
C GLU A 401 -32.39 5.69 -6.51
N ALA A 402 -32.34 4.78 -5.53
CA ALA A 402 -33.55 4.17 -4.98
C ALA A 402 -33.45 4.13 -3.44
N VAL A 403 -34.25 5.01 -2.84
CA VAL A 403 -34.49 5.20 -1.40
C VAL A 403 -35.39 4.08 -0.87
N VAL A 404 -34.97 3.36 0.19
CA VAL A 404 -35.75 2.84 1.35
C VAL A 404 -34.69 2.38 2.37
N GLY A 405 -34.65 2.69 3.66
CA GLY A 405 -35.68 3.06 4.63
C GLY A 405 -35.56 2.10 5.83
N ASP A 406 -34.75 2.51 6.80
CA ASP A 406 -34.73 2.19 8.25
C ASP A 406 -34.50 0.73 8.76
N GLY A 407 -33.80 0.63 9.90
CA GLY A 407 -33.80 -0.56 10.77
C GLY A 407 -32.45 -1.06 11.33
N ASN A 408 -32.02 -0.47 12.45
CA ASN A 408 -31.16 -1.01 13.53
C ASN A 408 -29.91 -1.86 13.17
N GLY A 409 -28.73 -1.29 13.38
CA GLY A 409 -27.47 -2.00 13.54
C GLY A 409 -26.87 -1.79 14.94
N ASP A 410 -26.87 -2.86 15.75
CA ASP A 410 -25.91 -3.03 16.85
C ASP A 410 -24.59 -3.55 16.28
N THR A 411 -23.49 -2.93 16.69
CA THR A 411 -22.13 -3.24 16.27
C THR A 411 -21.47 -4.29 17.16
N ALA A 412 -20.88 -5.32 16.56
CA ALA A 412 -19.72 -6.03 17.12
C ALA A 412 -18.86 -6.71 16.02
N ILE A 413 -17.70 -6.10 15.77
CA ILE A 413 -16.36 -6.66 15.52
C ILE A 413 -16.27 -8.14 15.06
N ALA A 414 -15.76 -8.39 13.84
CA ALA A 414 -14.73 -9.41 13.54
C ALA A 414 -14.40 -9.50 12.03
N GLU A 415 -13.09 -9.47 11.73
CA GLU A 415 -12.40 -10.25 10.67
C GLU A 415 -12.84 -10.13 9.21
N ALA A 416 -12.12 -9.28 8.45
CA ALA A 416 -12.07 -9.36 7.00
C ALA A 416 -11.03 -10.41 6.56
N ALA A 417 -11.40 -11.69 6.69
CA ALA A 417 -10.82 -12.77 5.90
C ALA A 417 -11.77 -13.07 4.71
N THR A 418 -11.19 -13.04 3.53
CA THR A 418 -11.72 -13.37 2.20
C THR A 418 -12.75 -14.50 2.15
N LYS A 419 -13.96 -14.22 1.62
CA LYS A 419 -14.83 -15.23 0.99
C LYS A 419 -15.47 -14.68 -0.29
N LYS A 420 -14.94 -15.13 -1.44
CA LYS A 420 -15.69 -15.17 -2.70
C LYS A 420 -16.94 -16.04 -2.47
N LYS A 421 -18.14 -15.50 -2.69
CA LYS A 421 -19.38 -16.27 -2.66
C LYS A 421 -19.37 -17.30 -3.80
N ALA A 422 -19.24 -18.57 -3.46
CA ALA A 422 -19.53 -19.67 -4.36
C ALA A 422 -21.05 -19.77 -4.58
N GLN A 423 -21.49 -19.92 -5.82
CA GLN A 423 -22.89 -20.18 -6.16
C GLN A 423 -23.30 -21.58 -5.63
N PRO A 424 -24.55 -21.77 -5.16
CA PRO A 424 -24.98 -23.04 -4.59
C PRO A 424 -25.12 -24.12 -5.69
N ILE A 425 -24.40 -25.23 -5.53
CA ILE A 425 -24.54 -26.44 -6.33
C ILE A 425 -25.86 -27.12 -5.96
N VAL A 426 -26.81 -27.16 -6.91
CA VAL A 426 -28.06 -27.91 -6.78
C VAL A 426 -27.72 -29.41 -6.88
N ARG A 427 -27.93 -30.18 -5.80
CA ARG A 427 -27.74 -31.64 -5.79
C ARG A 427 -28.97 -32.34 -6.41
N HIS A 428 -28.74 -33.11 -7.47
CA HIS A 428 -29.77 -33.89 -8.17
C HIS A 428 -30.12 -35.24 -7.51
N THR A 429 -29.67 -35.54 -6.28
CA THR A 429 -29.94 -36.83 -5.62
C THR A 429 -30.57 -36.65 -4.24
N GLN A 430 -31.63 -37.43 -3.97
CA GLN A 430 -32.33 -37.47 -2.69
C GLN A 430 -31.39 -37.91 -1.55
N LYS A 431 -31.50 -37.23 -0.41
CA LYS A 431 -30.71 -37.50 0.78
C LYS A 431 -31.20 -38.79 1.46
N VAL A 432 -30.55 -39.91 1.16
CA VAL A 432 -30.86 -41.21 1.78
C VAL A 432 -30.35 -41.23 3.22
N GLY A 433 -31.24 -41.46 4.18
CA GLY A 433 -30.93 -41.56 5.60
C GLY A 433 -30.21 -42.85 5.95
N ARG A 434 -29.44 -42.83 7.05
CA ARG A 434 -28.58 -43.96 7.47
C ARG A 434 -29.33 -45.29 7.70
N ASN A 435 -30.63 -45.23 8.00
CA ASN A 435 -31.50 -46.38 8.22
C ASN A 435 -32.45 -46.70 7.05
N ASP A 436 -32.43 -45.90 5.98
CA ASP A 436 -33.31 -46.09 4.82
C ASP A 436 -32.86 -47.27 3.97
N PRO A 437 -33.76 -47.89 3.18
CA PRO A 437 -33.38 -48.92 2.21
C PRO A 437 -32.34 -48.37 1.24
N CYS A 438 -31.28 -49.16 1.02
CA CYS A 438 -30.17 -48.73 0.20
C CYS A 438 -30.60 -48.60 -1.28
N PRO A 439 -30.27 -47.49 -1.98
CA PRO A 439 -30.72 -47.23 -3.35
C PRO A 439 -30.15 -48.20 -4.41
N CYS A 440 -29.24 -49.10 -4.03
CA CYS A 440 -28.72 -50.15 -4.90
C CYS A 440 -29.66 -51.37 -5.05
N GLY A 441 -30.86 -51.34 -4.45
CA GLY A 441 -31.85 -52.43 -4.57
C GLY A 441 -31.52 -53.69 -3.76
N SER A 442 -30.49 -53.67 -2.91
CA SER A 442 -30.01 -54.84 -2.17
C SER A 442 -30.92 -55.32 -1.02
N GLY A 443 -32.05 -54.65 -0.77
CA GLY A 443 -32.96 -54.95 0.35
C GLY A 443 -32.41 -54.65 1.76
N LYS A 444 -31.17 -54.20 1.88
CA LYS A 444 -30.50 -53.88 3.16
C LYS A 444 -30.58 -52.37 3.46
N LYS A 445 -30.54 -52.00 4.75
CA LYS A 445 -30.45 -50.59 5.19
C LYS A 445 -29.10 -49.99 4.77
N TYR A 446 -29.08 -48.69 4.42
CA TYR A 446 -27.90 -47.99 3.88
C TYR A 446 -26.63 -48.20 4.71
N LYS A 447 -26.70 -48.10 6.05
CA LYS A 447 -25.57 -48.34 6.96
C LYS A 447 -24.93 -49.73 6.89
N HIS A 448 -25.62 -50.74 6.37
CA HIS A 448 -25.12 -52.10 6.21
C HIS A 448 -24.73 -52.44 4.77
N CYS A 449 -24.81 -51.46 3.86
CA CYS A 449 -24.43 -51.58 2.46
C CYS A 449 -23.46 -50.43 2.09
N HIS A 450 -23.88 -49.45 1.31
CA HIS A 450 -23.02 -48.35 0.83
C HIS A 450 -22.60 -47.36 1.93
N GLY A 451 -23.26 -47.38 3.09
CA GLY A 451 -22.89 -46.62 4.29
C GLY A 451 -22.11 -47.42 5.33
N LYS A 452 -21.60 -48.61 4.98
CA LYS A 452 -20.79 -49.43 5.90
C LYS A 452 -19.38 -48.84 5.95
N LEU A 453 -19.04 -48.27 7.11
CA LEU A 453 -17.67 -47.89 7.42
C LEU A 453 -16.90 -49.18 7.75
N THR A 454 -15.92 -49.53 6.93
CA THR A 454 -14.90 -50.55 7.24
C THR A 454 -13.84 -49.99 8.15
#